data_AF-A0A396SNU7-F1
#
_entry.id   AF-A0A396SNU7-F1
#
_cell.length_a   1.000
_cell.length_b   1.000
_cell.length_c   1.000
_cell.angle_alpha   90.00
_cell.angle_beta   90.00
_cell.angle_gamma   90.00
#
_symmetry.space_group_name_H-M   'P 1'
#
loop_
_entity.id
_entity.type
_entity.pdbx_description
1 polymer ?
#
loop_
_entity_poly.entity_id
_entity_poly.type
_entity_poly.pdbx_seq_one_letter_code
_entity_poly.pdbx_strand_id
1 'polypeptide(L)' 'MDPRLAQLLQMTSLYGTLAKFYEHRDPRLHMYFYELHFKYENQLVQLYWQLQEQHMGSR' A
#
# COMPACT_ATOMS: atom_id res chain seq x y z
N MET A 1 -16.79 -3.56 -0.30
CA MET A 1 -15.32 -3.51 -0.35
C MET A 1 -14.80 -3.95 1.01
N ASP A 2 -13.85 -4.90 1.09
CA ASP A 2 -13.27 -5.32 2.37
C ASP A 2 -12.69 -4.08 3.09
N PRO A 3 -13.05 -3.82 4.36
CA PRO A 3 -12.62 -2.60 5.07
C PRO A 3 -11.10 -2.56 5.29
N ARG A 4 -10.44 -3.71 5.40
CA ARG A 4 -8.96 -3.80 5.48
C ARG A 4 -8.34 -3.42 4.14
N LEU A 5 -8.97 -3.81 3.02
CA LEU A 5 -8.53 -3.40 1.68
C LEU A 5 -8.62 -1.88 1.52
N ALA A 6 -9.71 -1.25 1.97
CA ALA A 6 -9.86 0.20 1.94
C ALA A 6 -8.81 0.92 2.80
N GLN A 7 -8.54 0.40 4.00
CA GLN A 7 -7.49 0.93 4.89
C GLN A 7 -6.10 0.83 4.25
N LEU A 8 -5.75 -0.32 3.68
CA LEU A 8 -4.45 -0.51 3.03
C LEU A 8 -4.26 0.40 1.81
N LEU A 9 -5.32 0.65 1.03
CA LEU A 9 -5.30 1.62 -0.06
C LEU A 9 -5.02 3.04 0.44
N GLN A 10 -5.68 3.46 1.52
CA GLN A 10 -5.44 4.78 2.13
C GLN A 10 -3.99 4.93 2.60
N MET A 11 -3.46 3.94 3.32
CA MET A 11 -2.09 3.96 3.83
C MET A 11 -1.05 3.94 2.70
N THR A 12 -1.24 3.07 1.72
CA THR A 12 -0.35 2.98 0.55
C THR A 12 -0.31 4.30 -0.21
N SER A 13 -1.48 4.91 -0.45
CA SER A 13 -1.59 6.21 -1.12
C SER A 13 -0.96 7.35 -0.31
N LEU A 14 -1.19 7.38 1.00
CA LEU A 14 -0.63 8.41 1.88
C LEU A 14 0.90 8.39 1.86
N TYR A 15 1.50 7.22 2.11
CA TYR A 15 2.95 7.12 2.18
C TYR A 15 3.63 7.24 0.82
N GLY A 16 2.99 6.77 -0.26
CA GLY A 16 3.50 7.02 -1.62
C GLY A 16 3.50 8.51 -1.97
N THR A 17 2.47 9.25 -1.52
CA THR A 17 2.40 10.71 -1.70
C THR A 17 3.49 11.42 -0.91
N LEU A 18 3.69 11.05 0.36
CA LEU A 18 4.74 11.63 1.20
C LEU A 18 6.14 11.30 0.68
N ALA A 19 6.39 10.07 0.24
CA ALA A 19 7.66 9.67 -0.37
C ALA A 19 7.99 10.55 -1.59
N LYS A 20 7.03 10.73 -2.51
CA LYS A 20 7.20 11.62 -3.67
C LYS A 20 7.42 13.08 -3.26
N PHE A 21 6.70 13.58 -2.26
CA PHE A 21 6.87 14.95 -1.79
C PHE A 21 8.31 15.23 -1.31
N TYR A 22 8.94 14.25 -0.64
CA TYR A 22 10.30 14.38 -0.13
C TYR A 22 11.41 13.98 -1.11
N GLU A 23 11.08 13.41 -2.28
CA GLU A 23 12.02 12.84 -3.26
C GLU A 23 13.17 13.78 -3.65
N HIS A 24 12.90 15.08 -3.77
CA HIS A 24 13.89 16.10 -4.11
C HIS A 24 14.19 17.07 -2.96
N ARG A 25 13.66 16.82 -1.76
CA ARG A 25 13.76 17.71 -0.59
C ARG A 25 14.61 17.14 0.52
N ASP A 26 14.36 15.89 0.90
CA ASP A 26 15.12 15.20 1.94
C ASP A 26 15.17 13.69 1.62
N PRO A 27 16.32 13.17 1.15
CA PRO A 27 16.47 11.76 0.81
C PRO A 27 16.18 10.80 1.97
N ARG A 28 16.42 11.21 3.22
CA ARG A 28 16.17 10.35 4.39
C ARG A 28 14.67 10.20 4.63
N LEU A 29 13.92 11.31 4.52
CA LEU A 29 12.47 11.26 4.64
C LEU A 29 11.83 10.56 3.44
N HIS A 30 12.35 10.76 2.23
CA HIS A 30 11.93 9.99 1.06
C HIS A 30 12.05 8.49 1.32
N MET A 31 13.22 8.01 1.74
CA MET A 31 13.43 6.59 2.02
C MET A 31 12.54 6.07 3.16
N TYR A 32 12.40 6.83 4.24
CA TYR A 32 11.51 6.46 5.35
C TYR A 32 10.06 6.26 4.89
N PHE A 33 9.50 7.21 4.15
CA PHE A 33 8.12 7.08 3.64
C PHE A 33 8.00 6.05 2.52
N TYR A 34 9.05 5.85 1.72
CA TYR A 34 9.10 4.81 0.71
C TYR A 34 9.07 3.42 1.35
N GLU A 35 9.83 3.17 2.41
CA GLU A 35 9.81 1.90 3.16
C GLU A 35 8.41 1.60 3.73
N LEU A 36 7.74 2.61 4.28
CA LEU A 36 6.35 2.49 4.74
C LEU A 36 5.40 2.20 3.58
N HIS A 37 5.51 2.95 2.48
CA HIS A 37 4.72 2.72 1.28
C HIS A 37 4.88 1.28 0.77
N PHE A 38 6.12 0.81 0.63
CA PHE A 38 6.44 -0.54 0.19
C PHE A 38 5.85 -1.60 1.12
N LYS A 39 5.92 -1.41 2.45
CA LYS A 39 5.30 -2.32 3.42
C LYS A 39 3.79 -2.45 3.20
N TYR A 40 3.07 -1.33 3.10
CA TYR A 40 1.62 -1.36 2.93
C TYR A 40 1.18 -1.80 1.54
N GLU A 41 1.96 -1.49 0.50
CA GLU A 41 1.74 -1.97 -0.87
C GLU A 41 1.80 -3.50 -0.94
N ASN A 42 2.81 -4.13 -0.32
CA ASN A 42 2.90 -5.59 -0.26
C ASN A 42 1.69 -6.21 0.44
N GLN A 43 1.28 -5.65 1.59
CA GLN A 43 0.07 -6.11 2.31
C GLN A 43 -1.19 -5.93 1.46
N LEU A 44 -1.31 -4.81 0.75
CA LEU A 44 -2.43 -4.50 -0.14
C LEU A 44 -2.54 -5.54 -1.27
N VAL A 45 -1.43 -5.80 -1.97
CA VAL A 45 -1.38 -6.75 -3.08
C VAL A 45 -1.71 -8.16 -2.61
N GLN A 46 -1.12 -8.61 -1.49
CA GLN A 46 -1.42 -9.92 -0.92
C GLN A 46 -2.91 -10.07 -0.58
N LEU A 47 -3.50 -9.09 0.12
CA LEU A 47 -4.90 -9.15 0.49
C LEU A 47 -5.82 -9.11 -0.74
N TYR A 48 -5.50 -8.30 -1.74
CA TYR A 48 -6.27 -8.23 -2.98
C TYR A 48 -6.36 -9.60 -3.65
N TRP A 49 -5.22 -10.29 -3.79
CA TRP A 49 -5.19 -11.62 -4.42
C TRP A 49 -5.90 -12.68 -3.58
N GLN A 50 -5.74 -12.68 -2.26
CA GLN A 50 -6.48 -13.58 -1.37
C GLN A 50 -7.99 -13.42 -1.53
N LEU A 51 -8.48 -12.18 -1.59
CA LEU A 51 -9.90 -11.90 -1.81
C LEU A 51 -10.35 -12.35 -3.21
N GLN A 52 -9.54 -12.13 -4.25
CA GLN A 52 -9.85 -12.60 -5.60
C GLN A 52 -9.93 -14.13 -5.67
N GLU A 53 -9.00 -14.85 -5.05
CA GLU A 53 -9.01 -16.32 -4.97
C GLU A 53 -10.27 -16.83 -4.27
N GLN A 54 -10.69 -16.20 -3.17
CA GLN A 54 -11.94 -16.54 -2.48
C GLN A 54 -13.18 -16.29 -3.36
N HIS A 55 -13.17 -15.22 -4.15
CA HIS A 55 -14.26 -14.92 -5.08
C HIS A 55 -14.28 -15.88 -6.29
N MET A 56 -13.13 -16.33 -6.78
CA MET A 56 -13.02 -17.22 -7.95
C MET A 56 -13.11 -18.71 -7.61
N GLY A 57 -12.67 -19.12 -6.41
CA GLY A 57 -12.69 -20.51 -5.92
C GLY A 57 -14.00 -20.96 -5.29
N SER A 58 -15.02 -20.11 -5.26
CA SER A 58 -16.36 -20.41 -4.74
C SER A 58 -17.32 -20.90 -5.85
N ARG A 59 -16.81 -21.63 -6.85
CA ARG A 59 -17.57 -22.28 -7.92
C ARG A 59 -17.33 -23.78 -7.94
#